data_AF-A0A7J5F0V3-F1
#
_entry.id   AF-A0A7J5F0V3-F1
#
_cell.length_a   1.000
_cell.length_b   1.000
_cell.length_c   1.000
_cell.angle_alpha   90.00
_cell.angle_beta   90.00
_cell.angle_gamma   90.00
#
_symmetry.space_group_name_H-M   'P 1'
#
loop_
_entity.id
_entity.type
_entity.pdbx_description
1 polymer ?
#
loop_
_entity_poly.entity_id
_entity_poly.type
_entity_poly.pdbx_seq_one_letter_code
_entity_poly.pdbx_strand_id
1 'polypeptide(L)'
;MELDHDDLRLKVARLFLSARQPLGAAVLLAEAARGGSRDPEVWCGLGAALMGSRGVLVSKPFEDWAALVFRDAPSFAGTPYAEVAAEWQASVPAPARAEPLTRADLDELLRFLLVTEDVLVECVDGLAADDQMFAVMVIVEASPHASAVARAAILGRWGMGAARSALKRVAPLLDRVDVRAAITEAARGPHRDELRPYLASALQQISKG
;
A
#
# COMPACT_ATOMS: atom_id res chain seq x y z
N MET A 1 -2.54 -15.16 -17.75
CA MET A 1 -2.69 -13.70 -17.78
C MET A 1 -2.08 -13.21 -16.48
N GLU A 2 -0.82 -12.77 -16.52
CA GLU A 2 -0.23 -12.06 -15.39
C GLU A 2 -1.10 -10.83 -15.12
N LEU A 3 -1.56 -10.69 -13.88
CA LEU A 3 -2.23 -9.47 -13.46
C LEU A 3 -1.16 -8.38 -13.37
N ASP A 4 -1.40 -7.25 -14.00
CA ASP A 4 -0.52 -6.09 -13.84
C ASP A 4 -0.64 -5.59 -12.39
N HIS A 5 0.41 -5.83 -11.61
CA HIS A 5 0.46 -5.44 -10.20
C HIS A 5 0.39 -3.92 -10.03
N ASP A 6 0.83 -3.13 -11.00
CA ASP A 6 0.77 -1.67 -10.92
C ASP A 6 -0.68 -1.18 -11.09
N ASP A 7 -1.44 -1.77 -12.02
CA ASP A 7 -2.89 -1.51 -12.16
C ASP A 7 -3.68 -1.84 -10.89
N LEU A 8 -3.33 -2.95 -10.23
CA LEU A 8 -3.98 -3.37 -8.99
C LEU A 8 -3.64 -2.42 -7.83
N ARG A 9 -2.35 -2.05 -7.67
CA ARG A 9 -1.94 -1.07 -6.66
C ARG A 9 -2.62 0.28 -6.89
N LEU A 10 -2.71 0.73 -8.15
CA LEU A 10 -3.39 1.96 -8.52
C LEU A 10 -4.86 1.91 -8.10
N LYS A 11 -5.59 0.82 -8.38
CA LYS A 11 -6.98 0.64 -7.96
C LYS A 11 -7.15 0.78 -6.44
N VAL A 12 -6.31 0.14 -5.65
CA VAL A 12 -6.38 0.24 -4.17
C VAL A 12 -6.00 1.63 -3.69
N ALA A 13 -5.01 2.28 -4.31
CA ALA A 13 -4.68 3.68 -4.02
C ALA A 13 -5.88 4.60 -4.29
N ARG A 14 -6.67 4.35 -5.35
CA ARG A 14 -7.92 5.09 -5.60
C ARG A 14 -8.95 4.88 -4.49
N LEU A 15 -9.10 3.64 -4.00
CA LEU A 15 -10.00 3.34 -2.87
C LEU A 15 -9.57 4.08 -1.61
N PHE A 16 -8.27 4.06 -1.28
CA PHE A 16 -7.74 4.79 -0.14
C PHE A 16 -7.98 6.30 -0.25
N LEU A 17 -7.70 6.93 -1.40
CA LEU A 17 -7.98 8.35 -1.58
C LEU A 17 -9.47 8.68 -1.43
N SER A 18 -10.34 7.86 -2.00
CA SER A 18 -11.80 8.02 -1.90
C SER A 18 -12.28 7.89 -0.44
N ALA A 19 -11.65 7.02 0.33
CA ALA A 19 -11.90 6.82 1.76
C ALA A 19 -11.16 7.83 2.66
N ARG A 20 -10.53 8.87 2.10
CA ARG A 20 -9.73 9.87 2.83
C ARG A 20 -8.56 9.27 3.62
N GLN A 21 -7.92 8.26 3.05
CA GLN A 21 -6.71 7.60 3.55
C GLN A 21 -5.49 7.94 2.66
N PRO A 22 -5.06 9.21 2.58
CA PRO A 22 -4.03 9.63 1.62
C PRO A 22 -2.66 8.98 1.89
N LEU A 23 -2.36 8.63 3.14
CA LEU A 23 -1.08 8.01 3.50
C LEU A 23 -0.95 6.59 2.91
N GLY A 24 -2.00 5.78 2.99
CA GLY A 24 -2.01 4.44 2.38
C GLY A 24 -1.90 4.50 0.86
N ALA A 25 -2.54 5.50 0.22
CA ALA A 25 -2.39 5.73 -1.21
C ALA A 25 -0.95 6.13 -1.57
N ALA A 26 -0.32 7.02 -0.79
CA ALA A 26 1.06 7.43 -1.02
C ALA A 26 2.03 6.24 -0.96
N VAL A 27 1.83 5.30 -0.02
CA VAL A 27 2.66 4.08 0.08
C VAL A 27 2.53 3.24 -1.20
N LEU A 28 1.32 2.91 -1.63
CA LEU A 28 1.11 2.03 -2.80
C LEU A 28 1.61 2.67 -4.11
N LEU A 29 1.43 3.98 -4.27
CA LEU A 29 1.89 4.70 -5.46
C LEU A 29 3.40 4.87 -5.45
N ALA A 30 4.02 5.08 -4.29
CA ALA A 30 5.48 5.09 -4.17
C ALA A 30 6.09 3.71 -4.48
N GLU A 31 5.43 2.60 -4.09
CA GLU A 31 5.84 1.25 -4.48
C GLU A 31 5.77 1.02 -5.99
N ALA A 32 4.69 1.46 -6.65
CA ALA A 32 4.55 1.38 -8.11
C ALA A 32 5.61 2.24 -8.84
N ALA A 33 5.83 3.48 -8.39
CA ALA A 33 6.89 4.34 -8.92
C ALA A 33 8.28 3.69 -8.74
N ARG A 34 8.55 3.10 -7.57
CA ARG A 34 9.80 2.38 -7.28
C ARG A 34 9.98 1.13 -8.15
N GLY A 35 8.88 0.48 -8.53
CA GLY A 35 8.84 -0.61 -9.50
C GLY A 35 9.24 -0.20 -10.92
N GLY A 36 9.35 1.10 -11.18
CA GLY A 36 9.71 1.67 -12.48
C GLY A 36 8.51 2.13 -13.31
N SER A 37 7.32 2.22 -12.71
CA SER A 37 6.14 2.69 -13.41
C SER A 37 6.36 4.10 -13.96
N ARG A 38 6.07 4.27 -15.25
CA ARG A 38 6.04 5.56 -15.95
C ARG A 38 4.61 6.05 -16.16
N ASP A 39 3.62 5.36 -15.58
CA ASP A 39 2.24 5.78 -15.67
C ASP A 39 2.10 7.14 -14.97
N PRO A 40 1.68 8.18 -15.68
CA PRO A 40 1.56 9.50 -15.08
C PRO A 40 0.50 9.59 -14.01
N GLU A 41 -0.53 8.72 -14.05
CA GLU A 41 -1.50 8.65 -12.98
C GLU A 41 -0.86 8.23 -11.65
N VAL A 42 0.16 7.36 -11.69
CA VAL A 42 0.92 6.99 -10.51
C VAL A 42 1.65 8.20 -9.91
N TRP A 43 2.32 8.99 -10.76
CA TRP A 43 3.11 10.15 -10.31
C TRP A 43 2.22 11.31 -9.85
N CYS A 44 1.17 11.65 -10.60
CA CYS A 44 0.20 12.67 -10.18
C CYS A 44 -0.55 12.24 -8.92
N GLY A 45 -0.97 10.98 -8.85
CA GLY A 45 -1.64 10.41 -7.67
C GLY A 45 -0.73 10.43 -6.45
N LEU A 46 0.57 10.11 -6.60
CA LEU A 46 1.53 10.14 -5.50
C LEU A 46 1.69 11.56 -4.96
N GLY A 47 1.88 12.55 -5.84
CA GLY A 47 1.97 13.95 -5.43
C GLY A 47 0.71 14.43 -4.70
N ALA A 48 -0.47 14.09 -5.22
CA ALA A 48 -1.75 14.39 -4.58
C ALA A 48 -1.91 13.69 -3.21
N ALA A 49 -1.49 12.44 -3.09
CA ALA A 49 -1.55 11.67 -1.84
C ALA A 49 -0.59 12.23 -0.78
N LEU A 50 0.61 12.68 -1.17
CA LEU A 50 1.54 13.36 -0.28
C LEU A 50 0.95 14.67 0.23
N MET A 51 0.37 15.48 -0.67
CA MET A 51 -0.29 16.72 -0.28
C MET A 51 -1.55 16.48 0.57
N GLY A 52 -2.33 15.44 0.29
CA GLY A 52 -3.46 15.05 1.12
C GLY A 52 -3.04 14.58 2.53
N SER A 53 -1.81 14.09 2.67
CA SER A 53 -1.22 13.68 3.96
C SER A 53 -0.63 14.85 4.75
N ARG A 54 -0.64 16.07 4.18
CA ARG A 54 -0.17 17.27 4.89
C ARG A 54 -1.00 17.47 6.17
N GLY A 55 -0.33 17.46 7.31
CA GLY A 55 -0.97 17.61 8.62
C GLY A 55 -1.33 16.31 9.35
N VAL A 56 -1.05 15.12 8.79
CA VAL A 56 -1.21 13.85 9.54
C VAL A 56 -0.12 13.70 10.62
N LEU A 57 1.13 14.07 10.30
CA LEU A 57 2.27 14.02 11.24
C LEU A 57 3.01 15.37 11.33
N VAL A 58 3.52 15.89 10.21
CA VAL A 58 4.19 17.21 10.10
C VAL A 58 4.04 17.72 8.66
N SER A 59 3.72 18.99 8.41
CA SER A 59 3.45 19.51 7.05
C SER A 59 4.65 19.50 6.10
N LYS A 60 5.79 20.06 6.53
CA LYS A 60 6.91 20.39 5.63
C LYS A 60 7.50 19.20 4.86
N PRO A 61 7.79 18.04 5.48
CA PRO A 61 8.38 16.92 4.73
C PRO A 61 7.49 16.42 3.59
N PHE A 62 6.16 16.45 3.73
CA PHE A 62 5.25 16.03 2.66
C PHE A 62 5.26 17.00 1.49
N GLU A 63 5.32 18.31 1.75
CA GLU A 63 5.39 19.34 0.71
C GLU A 63 6.71 19.24 -0.09
N ASP A 64 7.83 19.00 0.60
CA ASP A 64 9.14 18.81 -0.05
C ASP A 64 9.15 17.57 -0.96
N TRP A 65 8.58 16.45 -0.48
CA TRP A 65 8.43 15.24 -1.30
C TRP A 65 7.48 15.45 -2.47
N ALA A 66 6.34 16.12 -2.25
CA ALA A 66 5.38 16.41 -3.30
C ALA A 66 6.00 17.30 -4.39
N ALA A 67 6.84 18.27 -4.03
CA ALA A 67 7.55 19.13 -4.97
C ALA A 67 8.47 18.31 -5.91
N LEU A 68 9.20 17.35 -5.35
CA LEU A 68 10.05 16.45 -6.12
C LEU A 68 9.24 15.52 -7.03
N VAL A 69 8.15 14.96 -6.53
CA VAL A 69 7.26 14.06 -7.28
C VAL A 69 6.56 14.78 -8.43
N PHE A 70 5.98 15.96 -8.19
CA PHE A 70 5.27 16.71 -9.23
C PHE A 70 6.18 17.22 -10.35
N ARG A 71 7.48 17.43 -10.10
CA ARG A 71 8.45 17.75 -11.16
C ARG A 71 8.58 16.60 -12.17
N ASP A 72 8.57 15.37 -11.67
CA ASP A 72 8.81 14.17 -12.50
C ASP A 72 7.49 13.60 -13.09
N ALA A 73 6.34 14.14 -12.68
CA ALA A 73 5.03 13.83 -13.24
C ALA A 73 4.85 14.50 -14.62
N PRO A 74 4.60 13.73 -15.69
CA PRO A 74 4.29 14.33 -16.98
C PRO A 74 2.88 14.93 -16.97
N SER A 75 2.65 15.98 -17.77
CA SER A 75 1.37 16.70 -17.80
C SER A 75 0.22 15.76 -18.15
N PHE A 76 -0.76 15.64 -17.25
CA PHE A 76 -1.91 14.77 -17.44
C PHE A 76 -3.20 15.57 -17.50
N ALA A 77 -3.84 15.55 -18.68
CA ALA A 77 -5.18 16.10 -18.89
C ALA A 77 -6.17 14.93 -19.05
N GLY A 78 -7.34 15.01 -18.41
CA GLY A 78 -8.45 14.06 -18.61
C GLY A 78 -8.55 12.90 -17.62
N THR A 79 -7.80 12.90 -16.51
CA THR A 79 -7.98 11.95 -15.41
C THR A 79 -8.56 12.64 -14.16
N PRO A 80 -9.22 11.92 -13.24
CA PRO A 80 -9.73 12.51 -11.98
C PRO A 80 -8.64 13.18 -11.11
N TYR A 81 -7.37 12.85 -11.35
CA TYR A 81 -6.23 13.40 -10.63
C TYR A 81 -5.68 14.70 -11.22
N ALA A 82 -6.06 15.05 -12.45
CA ALA A 82 -5.55 16.24 -13.13
C ALA A 82 -5.94 17.53 -12.40
N GLU A 83 -7.20 17.63 -11.94
CA GLU A 83 -7.69 18.80 -11.21
C GLU A 83 -7.04 18.90 -9.82
N VAL A 84 -6.96 17.79 -9.10
CA VAL A 84 -6.35 17.71 -7.77
C VAL A 84 -4.84 18.00 -7.85
N ALA A 85 -4.14 17.45 -8.84
CA ALA A 85 -2.73 17.72 -9.05
C ALA A 85 -2.49 19.17 -9.47
N ALA A 86 -3.32 19.77 -10.34
CA ALA A 86 -3.18 21.16 -10.74
C ALA A 86 -3.39 22.13 -9.57
N GLU A 87 -4.39 21.89 -8.72
CA GLU A 87 -4.62 22.67 -7.50
C GLU A 87 -3.41 22.59 -6.57
N TRP A 88 -2.92 21.37 -6.30
CA TRP A 88 -1.80 21.17 -5.39
C TRP A 88 -0.49 21.69 -5.94
N GLN A 89 -0.17 21.44 -7.21
CA GLN A 89 1.10 21.83 -7.82
C GLN A 89 1.30 23.34 -7.81
N ALA A 90 0.22 24.14 -7.90
CA ALA A 90 0.29 25.60 -7.76
C ALA A 90 0.66 26.06 -6.34
N SER A 91 0.40 25.22 -5.33
CA SER A 91 0.61 25.54 -3.91
C SER A 91 1.94 25.04 -3.34
N VAL A 92 2.61 24.14 -4.06
CA VAL A 92 3.83 23.47 -3.61
C VAL A 92 5.06 24.31 -4.00
N PRO A 93 6.04 24.50 -3.09
CA PRO A 93 7.26 25.25 -3.39
C PRO A 93 8.06 24.61 -4.54
N ALA A 94 9.02 25.35 -5.09
CA ALA A 94 9.97 24.79 -6.03
C ALA A 94 10.70 23.59 -5.38
N PRO A 95 11.00 22.52 -6.15
CA PRO A 95 11.67 21.35 -5.62
C PRO A 95 13.01 21.73 -4.98
N ALA A 96 13.30 21.10 -3.83
CA ALA A 96 14.50 21.39 -3.04
C ALA A 96 15.82 21.13 -3.80
N ARG A 97 15.79 20.33 -4.87
CA ARG A 97 16.93 20.04 -5.73
C ARG A 97 16.54 19.90 -7.20
N ALA A 98 17.52 20.04 -8.09
CA ALA A 98 17.32 20.01 -9.54
C ALA A 98 17.26 18.59 -10.12
N GLU A 99 17.88 17.62 -9.46
CA GLU A 99 18.03 16.25 -9.97
C GLU A 99 16.75 15.42 -9.82
N PRO A 100 16.36 14.63 -10.85
CA PRO A 100 15.25 13.67 -10.83
C PRO A 100 15.25 12.75 -9.61
N LEU A 101 14.08 12.22 -9.25
CA LEU A 101 13.98 11.18 -8.23
C LEU A 101 14.65 9.89 -8.72
N THR A 102 15.55 9.38 -7.90
CA THR A 102 16.20 8.09 -8.08
C THR A 102 15.47 7.01 -7.30
N ARG A 103 15.82 5.75 -7.55
CA ARG A 103 15.30 4.63 -6.76
C ARG A 103 15.61 4.77 -5.26
N ALA A 104 16.79 5.31 -4.92
CA ALA A 104 17.19 5.52 -3.52
C ALA A 104 16.30 6.57 -2.83
N ASP A 105 15.86 7.59 -3.57
CA ASP A 105 14.94 8.59 -3.02
C ASP A 105 13.55 7.99 -2.78
N LEU A 106 13.08 7.09 -3.65
CA LEU A 106 11.82 6.38 -3.44
C LEU A 106 11.92 5.38 -2.26
N ASP A 107 13.09 4.76 -2.05
CA ASP A 107 13.37 3.95 -0.85
C ASP A 107 13.35 4.81 0.43
N GLU A 108 13.84 6.05 0.37
CA GLU A 108 13.76 6.99 1.49
C GLU A 108 12.33 7.48 1.74
N LEU A 109 11.60 7.84 0.68
CA LEU A 109 10.20 8.22 0.76
C LEU A 109 9.37 7.10 1.39
N LEU A 110 9.53 5.85 0.97
CA LEU A 110 8.80 4.72 1.55
C LEU A 110 9.11 4.53 3.04
N ARG A 111 10.39 4.67 3.45
CA ARG A 111 10.76 4.65 4.88
C ARG A 111 10.12 5.80 5.65
N PHE A 112 10.02 6.98 5.04
CA PHE A 112 9.33 8.13 5.61
C PHE A 112 7.81 7.91 5.72
N LEU A 113 7.18 7.28 4.73
CA LEU A 113 5.72 7.04 4.75
C LEU A 113 5.32 5.94 5.73
N LEU A 114 6.19 4.95 5.91
CA LEU A 114 6.00 3.81 6.82
C LEU A 114 6.55 4.11 8.22
N VAL A 115 6.24 5.28 8.78
CA VAL A 115 6.66 5.69 10.14
C VAL A 115 6.21 4.67 11.19
N THR A 116 5.04 4.07 10.97
CA THR A 116 4.56 2.92 11.73
C THR A 116 4.33 1.74 10.78
N GLU A 117 4.60 0.52 11.26
CA GLU A 117 4.35 -0.70 10.47
C GLU A 117 2.85 -0.92 10.18
N ASP A 118 1.96 -0.23 10.92
CA ASP A 118 0.52 -0.42 10.86
C ASP A 118 -0.21 0.58 9.93
N VAL A 119 0.49 1.51 9.25
CA VAL A 119 -0.13 2.50 8.34
C VAL A 119 -1.12 1.86 7.36
N LEU A 120 -0.70 0.79 6.67
CA LEU A 120 -1.57 0.11 5.70
C LEU A 120 -2.73 -0.62 6.39
N VAL A 121 -2.56 -1.10 7.62
CA VAL A 121 -3.63 -1.73 8.40
C VAL A 121 -4.71 -0.70 8.74
N GLU A 122 -4.31 0.46 9.25
CA GLU A 122 -5.22 1.57 9.57
C GLU A 122 -5.96 2.08 8.33
N CYS A 123 -5.26 2.17 7.19
CA CYS A 123 -5.87 2.57 5.93
C CYS A 123 -6.92 1.55 5.44
N VAL A 124 -6.66 0.25 5.61
CA VAL A 124 -7.65 -0.79 5.26
C VAL A 124 -8.85 -0.74 6.20
N ASP A 125 -8.67 -0.47 7.50
CA ASP A 125 -9.81 -0.27 8.42
C ASP A 125 -10.73 0.87 7.98
N GLY A 126 -10.18 1.91 7.35
CA GLY A 126 -10.93 3.04 6.83
C GLY A 126 -11.76 2.74 5.57
N LEU A 127 -11.61 1.57 4.96
CA LEU A 127 -12.38 1.16 3.79
C LEU A 127 -13.74 0.55 4.16
N ALA A 128 -14.67 0.56 3.20
CA ALA A 128 -15.90 -0.22 3.31
C ALA A 128 -15.59 -1.72 3.34
N ALA A 129 -16.44 -2.52 4.01
CA ALA A 129 -16.21 -3.96 4.19
C ALA A 129 -15.98 -4.72 2.88
N ASP A 130 -16.70 -4.36 1.81
CA ASP A 130 -16.56 -4.97 0.48
C ASP A 130 -15.19 -4.66 -0.16
N ASP A 131 -14.63 -3.48 0.13
CA ASP A 131 -13.33 -3.02 -0.39
C ASP A 131 -12.14 -3.56 0.42
N GLN A 132 -12.33 -3.84 1.71
CA GLN A 132 -11.28 -4.36 2.60
C GLN A 132 -10.69 -5.66 2.07
N MET A 133 -11.54 -6.60 1.63
CA MET A 133 -11.06 -7.87 1.08
C MET A 133 -10.20 -7.67 -0.18
N PHE A 134 -10.63 -6.77 -1.08
CA PHE A 134 -9.90 -6.47 -2.30
C PHE A 134 -8.56 -5.78 -2.00
N ALA A 135 -8.54 -4.82 -1.07
CA ALA A 135 -7.32 -4.16 -0.63
C ALA A 135 -6.31 -5.15 -0.03
N VAL A 136 -6.76 -6.03 0.89
CA VAL A 136 -5.92 -7.09 1.47
C VAL A 136 -5.35 -8.01 0.39
N MET A 137 -6.19 -8.40 -0.57
CA MET A 137 -5.76 -9.26 -1.68
C MET A 137 -4.58 -8.62 -2.43
N VAL A 138 -4.72 -7.37 -2.85
CA VAL A 138 -3.70 -6.66 -3.64
C VAL A 138 -2.47 -6.37 -2.80
N ILE A 139 -2.63 -5.88 -1.56
CA ILE A 139 -1.50 -5.54 -0.69
C ILE A 139 -0.66 -6.78 -0.41
N VAL A 140 -1.27 -7.90 -0.02
CA VAL A 140 -0.53 -9.14 0.28
C VAL A 140 0.11 -9.76 -0.96
N GLU A 141 -0.46 -9.56 -2.14
CA GLU A 141 0.11 -10.05 -3.40
C GLU A 141 1.29 -9.21 -3.89
N ALA A 142 1.19 -7.89 -3.78
CA ALA A 142 2.05 -6.97 -4.50
C ALA A 142 2.95 -6.10 -3.61
N SER A 143 2.60 -5.83 -2.35
CA SER A 143 3.39 -4.91 -1.52
C SER A 143 4.55 -5.63 -0.81
N PRO A 144 5.79 -5.13 -0.92
CA PRO A 144 6.90 -5.57 -0.06
C PRO A 144 6.69 -5.30 1.44
N HIS A 145 5.73 -4.44 1.79
CA HIS A 145 5.42 -4.00 3.14
C HIS A 145 4.12 -4.62 3.67
N ALA A 146 3.67 -5.72 3.07
CA ALA A 146 2.40 -6.35 3.37
C ALA A 146 2.32 -7.11 4.71
N SER A 147 3.43 -7.30 5.42
CA SER A 147 3.49 -8.19 6.61
C SER A 147 2.43 -7.86 7.67
N ALA A 148 2.29 -6.58 8.03
CA ALA A 148 1.31 -6.15 9.03
C ALA A 148 -0.14 -6.38 8.56
N VAL A 149 -0.43 -6.13 7.28
CA VAL A 149 -1.75 -6.39 6.67
C VAL A 149 -2.04 -7.88 6.61
N ALA A 150 -1.07 -8.70 6.20
CA ALA A 150 -1.21 -10.16 6.18
C ALA A 150 -1.51 -10.69 7.59
N ARG A 151 -0.74 -10.26 8.60
CA ARG A 151 -0.94 -10.63 10.01
C ARG A 151 -2.36 -10.29 10.48
N ALA A 152 -2.77 -9.03 10.31
CA ALA A 152 -4.09 -8.55 10.72
C ALA A 152 -5.23 -9.31 10.02
N ALA A 153 -5.10 -9.56 8.71
CA ALA A 153 -6.08 -10.32 7.95
C ALA A 153 -6.17 -11.77 8.42
N ILE A 154 -5.04 -12.45 8.64
CA ILE A 154 -4.98 -13.85 9.08
C ILE A 154 -5.65 -14.02 10.45
N LEU A 155 -5.48 -13.04 11.34
CA LEU A 155 -6.13 -13.00 12.66
C LEU A 155 -7.61 -12.56 12.60
N GLY A 156 -8.14 -12.31 11.41
CA GLY A 156 -9.57 -12.10 11.17
C GLY A 156 -10.06 -10.65 11.28
N ARG A 157 -9.17 -9.65 11.31
CA ARG A 157 -9.53 -8.22 11.49
C ARG A 157 -10.62 -7.73 10.52
N TRP A 158 -10.58 -8.18 9.27
CA TRP A 158 -11.54 -7.79 8.21
C TRP A 158 -12.42 -8.96 7.75
N GLY A 159 -12.65 -9.92 8.64
CA GLY A 159 -13.46 -11.11 8.36
C GLY A 159 -12.76 -12.16 7.48
N MET A 160 -13.48 -13.25 7.24
CA MET A 160 -12.89 -14.48 6.69
C MET A 160 -12.58 -14.39 5.19
N GLY A 161 -13.25 -13.51 4.45
CA GLY A 161 -12.90 -13.21 3.06
C GLY A 161 -11.45 -12.71 2.95
N ALA A 162 -11.12 -11.68 3.74
CA ALA A 162 -9.77 -11.11 3.81
C ALA A 162 -8.74 -12.13 4.34
N ALA A 163 -9.07 -12.87 5.40
CA ALA A 163 -8.20 -13.91 5.96
C ALA A 163 -7.82 -14.98 4.92
N ARG A 164 -8.81 -15.49 4.17
CA ARG A 164 -8.57 -16.44 3.08
C ARG A 164 -7.73 -15.83 1.96
N SER A 165 -8.02 -14.58 1.57
CA SER A 165 -7.27 -13.88 0.53
C SER A 165 -5.81 -13.69 0.90
N ALA A 166 -5.52 -13.32 2.16
CA ALA A 166 -4.17 -13.19 2.68
C ALA A 166 -3.44 -14.54 2.72
N LEU A 167 -4.05 -15.59 3.28
CA LEU A 167 -3.42 -16.92 3.37
C LEU A 167 -3.07 -17.53 2.00
N LYS A 168 -3.87 -17.26 0.96
CA LYS A 168 -3.57 -17.69 -0.41
C LYS A 168 -2.29 -17.07 -0.99
N ARG A 169 -1.83 -15.95 -0.42
CA ARG A 169 -0.74 -15.10 -0.93
C ARG A 169 0.42 -14.95 0.03
N VAL A 170 0.34 -15.55 1.21
CA VAL A 170 1.31 -15.32 2.30
C VAL A 170 2.69 -15.95 2.05
N ALA A 171 2.84 -16.78 1.02
CA ALA A 171 4.08 -17.51 0.73
C ALA A 171 5.35 -16.63 0.72
N PRO A 172 5.37 -15.44 0.09
CA PRO A 172 6.54 -14.55 0.09
C PRO A 172 6.85 -13.93 1.45
N LEU A 173 5.94 -14.01 2.42
CA LEU A 173 6.05 -13.41 3.75
C LEU A 173 6.34 -14.46 4.82
N LEU A 174 6.53 -15.73 4.44
CA LEU A 174 6.73 -16.82 5.39
C LEU A 174 8.09 -16.78 6.08
N ASP A 175 9.06 -15.99 5.65
CA ASP A 175 10.31 -15.73 6.38
C ASP A 175 10.10 -14.83 7.61
N ARG A 176 9.01 -14.07 7.64
CA ARG A 176 8.68 -13.13 8.72
C ARG A 176 8.12 -13.86 9.94
N VAL A 177 8.79 -13.68 11.08
CA VAL A 177 8.44 -14.35 12.35
C VAL A 177 7.03 -14.01 12.83
N ASP A 178 6.63 -12.75 12.70
CA ASP A 178 5.31 -12.27 13.11
C ASP A 178 4.18 -12.85 12.24
N VAL A 179 4.43 -13.04 10.93
CA VAL A 179 3.49 -13.72 10.03
C VAL A 179 3.38 -15.21 10.36
N ARG A 180 4.50 -15.90 10.63
CA ARG A 180 4.48 -17.31 11.11
C ARG A 180 3.68 -17.45 12.42
N ALA A 181 3.86 -16.51 13.35
CA ALA A 181 3.14 -16.48 14.62
C ALA A 181 1.62 -16.35 14.39
N ALA A 182 1.20 -15.45 13.52
CA ALA A 182 -0.22 -15.25 13.19
C ALA A 182 -0.86 -16.50 12.55
N ILE A 183 -0.15 -17.18 11.65
CA ILE A 183 -0.60 -18.45 11.05
C ILE A 183 -0.78 -19.52 12.14
N THR A 184 0.19 -19.62 13.07
CA THR A 184 0.15 -20.59 14.17
C THR A 184 -1.00 -20.30 15.13
N GLU A 185 -1.25 -19.03 15.41
CA GLU A 185 -2.36 -18.58 16.23
C GLU A 185 -3.71 -18.87 15.56
N ALA A 186 -3.89 -18.49 14.30
CA ALA A 186 -5.09 -18.77 13.53
C ALA A 186 -5.40 -20.28 13.44
N ALA A 187 -4.37 -21.13 13.40
CA ALA A 187 -4.51 -22.58 13.42
C ALA A 187 -5.00 -23.15 14.76
N ARG A 188 -4.93 -22.38 15.85
CA ARG A 188 -5.47 -22.71 17.18
C ARG A 188 -6.73 -21.93 17.52
N GLY A 189 -7.09 -20.97 16.66
CA GLY A 189 -8.19 -20.04 16.88
C GLY A 189 -9.56 -20.59 16.51
N PRO A 190 -10.63 -19.83 16.81
CA PRO A 190 -12.02 -20.24 16.60
C PRO A 190 -12.39 -20.44 15.12
N HIS A 191 -11.68 -19.81 14.19
CA HIS A 191 -11.94 -19.90 12.76
C HIS A 191 -11.07 -20.92 12.02
N ARG A 192 -10.32 -21.76 12.75
CA ARG A 192 -9.43 -22.79 12.18
C ARG A 192 -10.12 -23.63 11.11
N ASP A 193 -11.35 -24.06 11.36
CA ASP A 193 -12.05 -25.00 10.50
C ASP A 193 -12.44 -24.38 9.15
N GLU A 194 -12.82 -23.09 9.17
CA GLU A 194 -13.12 -22.32 7.96
C GLU A 194 -11.87 -22.02 7.13
N LEU A 195 -10.73 -21.81 7.79
CA LEU A 195 -9.45 -21.49 7.14
C LEU A 195 -8.58 -22.72 6.86
N ARG A 196 -9.03 -23.92 7.28
CA ARG A 196 -8.26 -25.17 7.31
C ARG A 196 -7.44 -25.47 6.04
N PRO A 197 -7.99 -25.43 4.81
CA PRO A 197 -7.19 -25.77 3.62
C PRO A 197 -6.03 -24.80 3.39
N TYR A 198 -6.22 -23.52 3.73
CA TYR A 198 -5.20 -22.49 3.54
C TYR A 198 -4.15 -22.51 4.65
N LEU A 199 -4.57 -22.71 5.90
CA LEU A 199 -3.68 -22.87 7.05
C LEU A 199 -2.80 -24.12 6.91
N ALA A 200 -3.37 -25.25 6.47
CA ALA A 200 -2.60 -26.48 6.27
C ALA A 200 -1.49 -26.29 5.22
N SER A 201 -1.80 -25.60 4.12
CA SER A 201 -0.82 -25.28 3.08
C SER A 201 0.29 -24.36 3.62
N ALA A 202 -0.07 -23.30 4.34
CA ALA A 202 0.91 -22.35 4.90
C ALA A 202 1.81 -23.01 5.96
N LEU A 203 1.25 -23.81 6.87
CA LEU A 203 2.00 -24.55 7.89
C LEU A 203 2.96 -25.57 7.27
N GLN A 204 2.54 -26.26 6.20
CA GLN A 204 3.41 -27.19 5.49
C GLN A 204 4.61 -26.47 4.87
N GLN A 205 4.42 -25.26 4.34
CA GLN A 205 5.51 -24.45 3.79
C GLN A 205 6.47 -23.98 4.89
N ILE A 206 5.94 -23.54 6.05
CA ILE A 206 6.76 -23.18 7.22
C ILE A 206 7.61 -24.36 7.70
N SER A 207 7.09 -25.59 7.68
CA SER A 207 7.86 -26.76 8.10
C SER A 207 8.98 -27.20 7.15
N LYS A 208 8.97 -26.69 5.91
CA LYS A 208 9.93 -27.07 4.86
C LYS A 208 11.09 -26.07 4.72
N GLY A 209 10.99 -24.88 5.31
CA GLY A 209 11.97 -23.79 5.21
C GLY A 209 12.40 -23.27 6.57
#